data_AF-B3V9L0-F1
#
_entry.id   AF-B3V9L0-F1
#
_cell.length_a   1.000
_cell.length_b   1.000
_cell.length_c   1.000
_cell.angle_alpha   90.00
_cell.angle_beta   90.00
_cell.angle_gamma   90.00
#
_symmetry.space_group_name_H-M   'P 1'
#
loop_
_entity.id
_entity.type
_entity.pdbx_description
1 polymer ?
#
loop_
_entity_poly.entity_id
_entity_poly.type
_entity_poly.pdbx_seq_one_letter_code
_entity_poly.pdbx_strand_id
1 'polypeptide(L)'
;MSASQSAVRSRAEAVQVSRTFDWMILFTLFTAVLGGYHIHYMLTGGDWDFWTDWKDRRLWVTVAPIVSITFPAAVQACLWWRYRLPVGATLSVVALMIGEWINRYMNFWGWTYFPVNICFPSNLLPGAIVLDVILMLGNSMTLTAVVGGLAYGLLFYPGNWPVIAPLHVPVEYNGMMMTLADLQGYHYVRTGTPEYIRMV
;
A
#
# COMPACT_ATOMS: atom_id res chain seq x y z
N MET A 1 -18.93 20.71 -47.74
CA MET A 1 -17.81 20.91 -46.79
C MET A 1 -18.43 21.10 -45.41
N SER A 2 -18.38 20.08 -44.55
CA SER A 2 -18.87 20.21 -43.17
C SER A 2 -17.81 20.99 -42.39
N ALA A 3 -18.12 22.23 -41.99
CA ALA A 3 -17.28 22.95 -41.05
C ALA A 3 -17.43 22.27 -39.68
N SER A 4 -16.36 21.65 -39.19
CA SER A 4 -16.35 21.07 -37.84
C SER A 4 -16.61 22.17 -36.81
N GLN A 5 -17.71 22.07 -36.07
CA GLN A 5 -18.00 22.96 -34.94
C GLN A 5 -17.08 22.57 -33.77
N SER A 6 -16.38 23.55 -33.18
CA SER A 6 -15.43 23.33 -32.11
C SER A 6 -16.05 23.60 -30.74
N ALA A 7 -15.71 22.76 -29.75
CA ALA A 7 -16.09 22.97 -28.34
C ALA A 7 -15.29 24.11 -27.66
N VAL A 8 -14.19 24.54 -28.27
CA VAL A 8 -13.30 25.61 -27.78
C VAL A 8 -13.05 26.67 -28.83
N ARG A 9 -12.65 27.87 -28.41
CA ARG A 9 -12.41 29.04 -29.26
C ARG A 9 -10.95 29.21 -29.68
N SER A 10 -10.01 28.54 -29.01
CA SER A 10 -8.59 28.59 -29.38
C SER A 10 -7.83 27.29 -29.07
N ARG A 11 -6.66 27.11 -29.69
CA ARG A 11 -5.75 25.99 -29.38
C ARG A 11 -5.27 26.02 -27.93
N ALA A 12 -4.98 27.22 -27.41
CA ALA A 12 -4.54 27.39 -26.02
C ALA A 12 -5.63 26.93 -25.04
N GLU A 13 -6.88 27.31 -25.31
CA GLU A 13 -8.04 26.87 -24.52
C GLU A 13 -8.23 25.35 -24.57
N ALA A 14 -8.08 24.71 -25.74
CA ALA A 14 -8.12 23.25 -25.86
C ALA A 14 -7.08 22.55 -24.95
N VAL A 15 -5.84 23.03 -24.96
CA VAL A 15 -4.77 22.44 -24.13
C VAL A 15 -5.05 22.69 -22.65
N GLN A 16 -5.46 23.91 -22.27
CA GLN A 16 -5.78 24.25 -20.90
C GLN A 16 -6.89 23.35 -20.35
N VAL A 17 -8.02 23.23 -21.07
CA VAL A 17 -9.16 22.41 -20.65
C VAL A 17 -8.75 20.93 -20.54
N SER A 18 -7.99 20.41 -21.51
CA SER A 18 -7.48 19.04 -21.45
C SER A 18 -6.61 18.80 -20.21
N ARG A 19 -5.72 19.74 -19.85
CA ARG A 19 -4.87 19.60 -18.65
C ARG A 19 -5.64 19.77 -17.36
N THR A 20 -6.69 20.57 -17.34
CA THR A 20 -7.60 20.64 -16.19
C THR A 20 -8.29 19.30 -15.97
N PHE A 21 -8.74 18.64 -17.05
CA PHE A 21 -9.29 17.29 -16.95
C PHE A 21 -8.26 16.26 -16.46
N ASP A 22 -7.00 16.33 -16.92
CA ASP A 22 -5.94 15.43 -16.41
C ASP A 22 -5.86 15.50 -14.87
N TRP A 23 -5.87 16.71 -14.29
CA TRP A 23 -5.82 16.90 -12.84
C TRP A 23 -7.08 16.43 -12.13
N MET A 24 -8.26 16.75 -12.66
CA MET A 24 -9.53 16.32 -12.07
C MET A 24 -9.63 14.80 -12.06
N ILE A 25 -9.31 14.15 -13.18
CA ILE A 25 -9.34 12.69 -13.32
C ILE A 25 -8.31 12.06 -12.38
N LEU A 26 -7.08 12.57 -12.33
CA LEU A 26 -6.04 12.06 -11.45
C LEU A 26 -6.46 12.15 -9.98
N PHE A 27 -6.99 13.29 -9.55
CA PHE A 27 -7.44 13.49 -8.17
C PHE A 27 -8.61 12.56 -7.82
N THR A 28 -9.62 12.45 -8.68
CA THR A 28 -10.76 11.56 -8.46
C THR A 28 -10.34 10.10 -8.44
N LEU A 29 -9.49 9.67 -9.39
CA LEU A 29 -8.97 8.31 -9.41
C LEU A 29 -8.18 7.99 -8.15
N PHE A 30 -7.26 8.88 -7.75
CA PHE A 30 -6.43 8.70 -6.57
C PHE A 30 -7.29 8.56 -5.30
N THR A 31 -8.26 9.46 -5.10
CA THR A 31 -9.14 9.43 -3.92
C THR A 31 -10.09 8.24 -3.91
N ALA A 32 -10.63 7.85 -5.07
CA ALA A 32 -11.47 6.66 -5.20
C ALA A 32 -10.68 5.37 -4.90
N VAL A 33 -9.47 5.25 -5.45
CA VAL A 33 -8.59 4.11 -5.18
C VAL A 33 -8.15 4.12 -3.72
N LEU A 34 -7.78 5.26 -3.15
CA LEU A 34 -7.43 5.39 -1.73
C LEU A 34 -8.55 4.84 -0.84
N GLY A 35 -9.79 5.33 -1.01
CA GLY A 35 -10.91 4.92 -0.18
C GLY A 35 -11.22 3.42 -0.31
N GLY A 36 -11.37 2.94 -1.54
CA GLY A 36 -11.71 1.53 -1.79
C GLY A 36 -10.60 0.58 -1.36
N TYR A 37 -9.35 0.90 -1.70
CA TYR A 37 -8.21 0.04 -1.42
C TYR A 37 -7.89 0.00 0.07
N HIS A 38 -7.94 1.15 0.74
CA HIS A 38 -7.69 1.22 2.18
C HIS A 38 -8.73 0.42 2.96
N ILE A 39 -10.03 0.52 2.63
CA ILE A 39 -11.06 -0.30 3.28
C ILE A 39 -10.81 -1.79 3.04
N HIS A 40 -10.57 -2.18 1.79
CA HIS A 40 -10.29 -3.58 1.45
C HIS A 40 -9.08 -4.13 2.22
N TYR A 41 -7.95 -3.41 2.18
CA TYR A 41 -6.71 -3.84 2.84
C TYR A 41 -6.87 -3.85 4.36
N MET A 42 -7.50 -2.82 4.93
CA MET A 42 -7.78 -2.74 6.37
C MET A 42 -8.59 -3.94 6.87
N LEU A 43 -9.60 -4.37 6.12
CA LEU A 43 -10.49 -5.46 6.53
C LEU A 43 -9.91 -6.86 6.29
N THR A 44 -8.81 -6.99 5.56
CA THR A 44 -8.26 -8.30 5.14
C THR A 44 -6.83 -8.55 5.63
N GLY A 45 -5.94 -7.56 5.52
CA GLY A 45 -4.55 -7.62 5.99
C GLY A 45 -4.21 -6.58 7.06
N GLY A 46 -5.17 -5.71 7.42
CA GLY A 46 -4.94 -4.55 8.28
C GLY A 46 -4.43 -4.89 9.67
N ASP A 47 -4.87 -6.00 10.27
CA ASP A 47 -4.47 -6.35 11.63
C ASP A 47 -2.96 -6.58 11.78
N TRP A 48 -2.33 -7.26 10.81
CA TRP A 48 -0.87 -7.39 10.74
C TRP A 48 -0.17 -6.08 10.38
N ASP A 49 -0.86 -5.20 9.68
CA ASP A 49 -0.32 -3.92 9.25
C ASP A 49 -0.28 -2.89 10.39
N PHE A 50 -1.22 -2.98 11.34
CA PHE A 50 -1.34 -2.06 12.46
C PHE A 50 -0.22 -2.15 13.48
N TRP A 51 0.35 -3.33 13.72
CA TRP A 51 1.20 -3.55 14.89
C TRP A 51 2.54 -4.17 14.52
N THR A 52 3.62 -3.76 15.17
CA THR A 52 4.95 -4.34 14.96
C THR A 52 5.07 -5.75 15.48
N ASP A 53 4.43 -6.06 16.61
CA ASP A 53 4.43 -7.41 17.18
C ASP A 53 3.64 -8.41 16.33
N TRP A 54 2.84 -7.96 15.37
CA TRP A 54 2.12 -8.85 14.42
C TRP A 54 2.91 -9.12 13.14
N LYS A 55 3.98 -8.37 12.84
CA LYS A 55 4.75 -8.50 11.58
C LYS A 55 5.68 -9.71 11.61
N ASP A 56 5.09 -10.91 11.58
CA ASP A 56 5.78 -12.19 11.69
C ASP A 56 6.32 -12.74 10.36
N ARG A 57 6.89 -13.94 10.38
CA ARG A 57 7.58 -14.54 9.22
C ARG A 57 6.68 -15.42 8.36
N ARG A 58 5.46 -15.73 8.81
CA ARG A 58 4.54 -16.67 8.18
C ARG A 58 3.28 -15.96 7.72
N LEU A 59 2.49 -15.40 8.63
CA LEU A 59 1.16 -14.89 8.29
C LEU A 59 1.22 -13.51 7.67
N TRP A 60 1.93 -12.56 8.25
CA TRP A 60 2.11 -11.23 7.65
C TRP A 60 2.76 -11.31 6.26
N VAL A 61 3.81 -12.12 6.11
CA VAL A 61 4.52 -12.34 4.82
C VAL A 61 3.61 -13.01 3.77
N THR A 62 2.60 -13.75 4.18
CA THR A 62 1.66 -14.43 3.27
C THR A 62 0.47 -13.54 2.94
N VAL A 63 -0.22 -13.03 3.96
CA VAL A 63 -1.49 -12.32 3.81
C VAL A 63 -1.27 -10.99 3.11
N ALA A 64 -0.33 -10.15 3.59
CA ALA A 64 -0.18 -8.79 3.11
C ALA A 64 0.08 -8.72 1.59
N PRO A 65 1.00 -9.50 0.98
CA PRO A 65 1.17 -9.49 -0.48
C PRO A 65 -0.06 -9.98 -1.25
N ILE A 66 -0.73 -11.03 -0.77
CA ILE A 66 -1.90 -11.63 -1.44
C ILE A 66 -3.06 -10.63 -1.49
N VAL A 67 -3.37 -9.97 -0.37
CA VAL A 67 -4.51 -9.06 -0.33
C VAL A 67 -4.20 -7.71 -0.98
N SER A 68 -2.95 -7.26 -0.92
CA SER A 68 -2.53 -5.96 -1.47
C SER A 68 -2.36 -5.95 -2.99
N ILE A 69 -2.10 -7.08 -3.67
CA ILE A 69 -1.94 -7.07 -5.13
C ILE A 69 -3.25 -6.82 -5.90
N THR A 70 -4.40 -6.93 -5.23
CA THR A 70 -5.75 -6.85 -5.81
C THR A 70 -6.02 -5.54 -6.56
N PHE A 71 -5.92 -4.39 -5.87
CA PHE A 71 -6.14 -3.07 -6.48
C PHE A 71 -5.08 -2.69 -7.51
N PRO A 72 -3.76 -2.89 -7.25
CA PRO A 72 -2.72 -2.78 -8.27
C PRO A 72 -3.08 -3.46 -9.59
N ALA A 73 -3.49 -4.73 -9.55
CA ALA A 73 -3.88 -5.47 -10.75
C ALA A 73 -5.12 -4.88 -11.45
N ALA A 74 -6.14 -4.48 -10.68
CA ALA A 74 -7.36 -3.88 -11.22
C ALA A 74 -7.09 -2.51 -11.89
N VAL A 75 -6.32 -1.65 -11.24
CA VAL A 75 -5.98 -0.32 -11.76
C VAL A 75 -5.02 -0.43 -12.94
N GLN A 76 -4.06 -1.36 -12.91
CA GLN A 76 -3.22 -1.67 -14.08
C GLN A 76 -4.06 -2.09 -15.29
N ALA A 77 -5.08 -2.94 -15.10
CA ALA A 77 -5.95 -3.38 -16.19
C ALA A 77 -6.67 -2.19 -16.86
N CYS A 78 -7.10 -1.19 -16.10
CA CYS A 78 -7.72 0.01 -16.65
C CYS A 78 -6.70 0.96 -17.30
N LEU A 79 -5.64 1.32 -16.58
CA LEU A 79 -4.71 2.37 -17.00
C LEU A 79 -3.79 1.93 -18.14
N TRP A 80 -3.29 0.69 -18.11
CA TRP A 80 -2.34 0.22 -19.10
C TRP A 80 -3.01 -0.03 -20.46
N TRP A 81 -4.10 -0.80 -20.49
CA TRP A 81 -4.71 -1.22 -21.75
C TRP A 81 -5.51 -0.12 -22.45
N ARG A 82 -5.98 0.90 -21.71
CA ARG A 82 -6.74 2.03 -22.27
C ARG A 82 -5.88 3.26 -22.54
N TYR A 83 -4.88 3.54 -21.69
CA TYR A 83 -4.14 4.80 -21.73
C TYR A 83 -2.62 4.61 -21.81
N ARG A 84 -2.11 3.37 -21.79
CA ARG A 84 -0.67 3.05 -21.80
C ARG A 84 0.11 3.74 -20.68
N LEU A 85 -0.52 3.92 -19.53
CA LEU A 85 0.09 4.51 -18.34
C LEU A 85 0.65 3.41 -17.42
N PRO A 86 1.98 3.31 -17.23
CA PRO A 86 2.63 2.24 -16.46
C PRO A 86 2.76 2.62 -14.97
N VAL A 87 1.67 3.05 -14.33
CA VAL A 87 1.68 3.55 -12.94
C VAL A 87 0.52 3.00 -12.10
N GLY A 88 -0.13 1.94 -12.56
CA GLY A 88 -1.35 1.44 -11.92
C GLY A 88 -1.11 0.86 -10.53
N ALA A 89 -0.03 0.10 -10.36
CA ALA A 89 0.33 -0.47 -9.08
C ALA A 89 0.85 0.60 -8.12
N THR A 90 1.75 1.46 -8.61
CA THR A 90 2.37 2.53 -7.83
C THR A 90 1.32 3.54 -7.35
N LEU A 91 0.38 3.96 -8.21
CA LEU A 91 -0.72 4.86 -7.81
C LEU A 91 -1.56 4.24 -6.69
N SER A 92 -1.88 2.94 -6.80
CA SER A 92 -2.68 2.24 -5.80
C SER A 92 -1.96 2.14 -4.46
N VAL A 93 -0.68 1.75 -4.47
CA VAL A 93 0.11 1.59 -3.25
C VAL A 93 0.42 2.93 -2.59
N VAL A 94 0.74 3.97 -3.34
CA VAL A 94 0.93 5.32 -2.79
C VAL A 94 -0.36 5.84 -2.16
N ALA A 95 -1.51 5.60 -2.80
CA ALA A 95 -2.81 5.96 -2.24
C ALA A 95 -3.07 5.27 -0.89
N LEU A 96 -2.84 3.95 -0.81
CA LEU A 96 -2.97 3.18 0.43
C LEU A 96 -2.03 3.72 1.51
N MET A 97 -0.73 3.82 1.21
CA MET A 97 0.28 4.22 2.20
C MET A 97 0.02 5.64 2.73
N ILE A 98 -0.41 6.59 1.89
CA ILE A 98 -0.79 7.93 2.35
C ILE A 98 -1.99 7.86 3.30
N GLY A 99 -3.02 7.09 2.96
CA GLY A 99 -4.19 6.88 3.82
C GLY A 99 -3.82 6.26 5.16
N GLU A 100 -2.94 5.25 5.15
CA GLU A 100 -2.43 4.61 6.36
C GLU A 100 -1.63 5.60 7.20
N TRP A 101 -0.61 6.25 6.63
CA TRP A 101 0.25 7.19 7.37
C TRP A 101 -0.54 8.35 7.99
N ILE A 102 -1.52 8.91 7.28
CA ILE A 102 -2.43 9.92 7.86
C ILE A 102 -3.13 9.35 9.10
N ASN A 103 -3.67 8.14 9.00
CA ASN A 103 -4.38 7.50 10.11
C ASN A 103 -3.44 7.13 11.27
N ARG A 104 -2.25 6.58 11.01
CA ARG A 104 -1.29 6.21 12.06
C ARG A 104 -0.79 7.45 12.81
N TYR A 105 -0.51 8.53 12.09
CA TYR A 105 0.02 9.73 12.72
C TYR A 105 -1.05 10.54 13.44
N MET A 106 -2.20 10.80 12.79
CA MET A 106 -3.23 11.68 13.37
C MET A 106 -4.11 10.98 14.40
N ASN A 107 -4.42 9.69 14.22
CA ASN A 107 -5.29 8.94 15.12
C ASN A 107 -4.50 8.06 16.10
N PHE A 108 -3.75 7.07 15.61
CA PHE A 108 -3.07 6.11 16.50
C PHE A 108 -2.08 6.82 17.43
N TRP A 109 -1.28 7.72 16.89
CA TRP A 109 -0.39 8.56 17.69
C TRP A 109 -1.10 9.81 18.22
N GLY A 110 -1.66 10.64 17.34
CA GLY A 110 -2.17 11.96 17.71
C GLY A 110 -3.37 11.97 18.67
N TRP A 111 -4.22 10.94 18.63
CA TRP A 111 -5.40 10.86 19.48
C TRP A 111 -5.28 9.80 20.59
N THR A 112 -4.70 8.63 20.29
CA THR A 112 -4.61 7.51 21.24
C THR A 112 -3.21 7.22 21.77
N TYR A 113 -2.21 8.04 21.38
CA TYR A 113 -0.85 8.06 21.94
C TYR A 113 -0.05 6.76 21.80
N PHE A 114 -0.40 5.88 20.85
CA PHE A 114 0.46 4.77 20.47
C PHE A 114 1.69 5.30 19.70
N PRO A 115 2.92 4.99 20.14
CA PRO A 115 4.11 5.44 19.43
C PRO A 115 4.10 5.07 17.95
N VAL A 116 4.57 5.97 17.09
CA VAL A 116 4.60 5.70 15.64
C VAL A 116 5.45 4.46 15.30
N ASN A 117 6.48 4.17 16.12
CA ASN A 117 7.33 2.99 15.96
C ASN A 117 6.67 1.66 16.42
N ILE A 118 5.46 1.65 16.98
CA ILE A 118 4.64 0.43 17.16
C ILE A 118 3.61 0.27 16.04
N CYS A 119 3.17 1.37 15.42
CA CYS A 119 2.01 1.38 14.52
C CYS A 119 2.29 1.77 13.06
N PHE A 120 3.54 1.77 12.62
CA PHE A 120 3.86 2.09 11.22
C PHE A 120 3.33 1.02 10.24
N PRO A 121 2.91 1.43 9.02
CA PRO A 121 2.38 0.52 8.00
C PRO A 121 3.47 -0.30 7.31
N SER A 122 3.06 -1.35 6.60
CA SER A 122 3.97 -2.13 5.75
C SER A 122 4.40 -1.34 4.50
N ASN A 123 5.61 -1.58 4.05
CA ASN A 123 6.15 -1.04 2.81
C ASN A 123 5.81 -1.95 1.63
N LEU A 124 4.89 -1.50 0.77
CA LEU A 124 4.47 -2.23 -0.44
C LEU A 124 5.08 -1.65 -1.73
N LEU A 125 5.81 -0.54 -1.63
CA LEU A 125 6.27 0.23 -2.79
C LEU A 125 7.27 -0.52 -3.69
N PRO A 126 8.24 -1.31 -3.17
CA PRO A 126 9.16 -2.05 -4.03
C PRO A 126 8.45 -3.02 -4.98
N GLY A 127 7.47 -3.76 -4.46
CA GLY A 127 6.66 -4.69 -5.25
C GLY A 127 5.85 -3.96 -6.32
N ALA A 128 5.24 -2.83 -5.97
CA ALA A 128 4.42 -2.04 -6.89
C ALA A 128 5.23 -1.52 -8.10
N ILE A 129 6.43 -0.97 -7.85
CA ILE A 129 7.31 -0.47 -8.91
C ILE A 129 7.70 -1.61 -9.85
N VAL A 130 8.14 -2.75 -9.30
CA VAL A 130 8.55 -3.91 -10.11
C VAL A 130 7.37 -4.46 -10.92
N LEU A 131 6.17 -4.49 -10.34
CA LEU A 131 4.96 -4.92 -11.03
C LEU A 131 4.62 -4.02 -12.23
N ASP A 132 4.68 -2.69 -12.06
CA ASP A 132 4.46 -1.73 -13.15
C ASP A 132 5.53 -1.84 -14.25
N VAL A 133 6.80 -2.01 -13.87
CA VAL A 133 7.92 -2.13 -14.83
C VAL A 133 7.82 -3.43 -15.64
N ILE A 134 7.47 -4.56 -15.01
CA ILE A 134 7.27 -5.83 -15.73
C ILE A 134 6.13 -5.69 -16.75
N LEU A 135 5.02 -5.05 -16.37
CA LEU A 135 3.90 -4.80 -17.28
C LEU A 135 4.31 -3.88 -18.44
N MET A 136 5.06 -2.82 -18.15
CA MET A 136 5.51 -1.86 -19.14
C MET A 136 6.45 -2.51 -20.18
N LEU A 137 7.45 -3.27 -19.71
CA LEU A 137 8.45 -3.90 -20.59
C LEU A 137 7.89 -5.11 -21.33
N GLY A 138 7.08 -5.92 -20.65
CA GLY A 138 6.51 -7.13 -21.21
C GLY A 138 5.27 -6.92 -22.06
N ASN A 139 4.54 -5.83 -21.83
CA ASN A 139 3.23 -5.53 -22.44
C ASN A 139 2.29 -6.76 -22.46
N SER A 140 2.34 -7.58 -21.41
CA SER A 140 1.67 -8.87 -21.34
C SER A 140 1.09 -9.08 -19.95
N MET A 141 -0.23 -9.28 -19.90
CA MET A 141 -0.94 -9.56 -18.66
C MET A 141 -0.47 -10.88 -18.04
N THR A 142 -0.31 -11.92 -18.86
CA THR A 142 0.11 -13.24 -18.39
C THR A 142 1.53 -13.22 -17.82
N LEU A 143 2.46 -12.52 -18.47
CA LEU A 143 3.82 -12.36 -17.95
C LEU A 143 3.82 -11.62 -16.62
N THR A 144 3.06 -10.53 -16.52
CA THR A 144 2.94 -9.73 -15.30
C THR A 144 2.29 -10.53 -14.17
N ALA A 145 1.27 -11.34 -14.46
CA ALA A 145 0.62 -12.18 -13.46
C ALA A 145 1.58 -13.21 -12.86
N VAL A 146 2.40 -13.87 -13.68
CA VAL A 146 3.34 -14.89 -13.22
C VAL A 146 4.58 -14.27 -12.59
N VAL A 147 5.36 -13.52 -13.38
CA VAL A 147 6.65 -12.98 -12.93
C VAL A 147 6.45 -11.80 -11.98
N GLY A 148 5.52 -10.92 -12.31
CA GLY A 148 5.19 -9.77 -11.47
C GLY A 148 4.52 -10.17 -10.17
N GLY A 149 3.58 -11.12 -10.19
CA GLY A 149 2.97 -11.67 -8.99
C GLY A 149 3.99 -12.34 -8.05
N LEU A 150 4.91 -13.14 -8.61
CA LEU A 150 6.01 -13.73 -7.85
C LEU A 150 6.94 -12.66 -7.27
N ALA A 151 7.34 -11.67 -8.06
CA ALA A 151 8.21 -10.59 -7.62
C ALA A 151 7.55 -9.76 -6.49
N TYR A 152 6.26 -9.46 -6.62
CA TYR A 152 5.51 -8.69 -5.62
C TYR A 152 5.52 -9.39 -4.26
N GLY A 153 5.31 -10.71 -4.23
CA GLY A 153 5.40 -11.51 -3.00
C GLY A 153 6.82 -11.59 -2.43
N LEU A 154 7.82 -11.94 -3.27
CA LEU A 154 9.19 -12.17 -2.82
C LEU A 154 9.89 -10.88 -2.35
N LEU A 155 9.53 -9.72 -2.90
CA LEU A 155 10.10 -8.43 -2.52
C LEU A 155 9.51 -7.86 -1.23
N PHE A 156 8.40 -8.42 -0.73
CA PHE A 156 7.70 -7.87 0.43
C PHE A 156 8.56 -7.87 1.69
N TYR A 157 9.03 -9.05 2.13
CA TYR A 157 9.82 -9.13 3.36
C TYR A 157 11.17 -8.42 3.24
N PRO A 158 11.96 -8.57 2.15
CA PRO A 158 13.18 -7.78 1.95
C PRO A 158 12.93 -6.27 1.93
N GLY A 159 11.81 -5.81 1.37
CA GLY A 159 11.43 -4.39 1.31
C GLY A 159 11.04 -3.80 2.67
N ASN A 160 10.71 -4.64 3.65
CA ASN A 160 10.34 -4.22 5.00
C ASN A 160 11.42 -4.51 6.04
N TRP A 161 12.28 -5.50 5.82
CA TRP A 161 13.31 -5.92 6.76
C TRP A 161 14.16 -4.78 7.32
N PRO A 162 14.63 -3.79 6.52
CA PRO A 162 15.39 -2.66 7.05
C PRO A 162 14.66 -1.83 8.12
N VAL A 163 13.32 -1.82 8.09
CA VAL A 163 12.48 -1.08 9.05
C VAL A 163 12.23 -1.91 10.30
N ILE A 164 11.95 -3.21 10.17
CA ILE A 164 11.54 -4.07 11.29
C ILE A 164 12.71 -4.75 12.00
N ALA A 165 13.88 -4.90 11.35
CA ALA A 165 15.03 -5.60 11.92
C ALA A 165 15.49 -5.07 13.28
N PRO A 166 15.54 -3.74 13.53
CA PRO A 166 15.90 -3.22 14.85
C PRO A 166 14.97 -3.70 15.96
N LEU A 167 13.70 -4.00 15.65
CA LEU A 167 12.71 -4.45 16.63
C LEU A 167 12.81 -5.95 16.94
N HIS A 168 13.60 -6.70 16.17
CA HIS A 168 13.81 -8.13 16.36
C HIS A 168 15.03 -8.47 17.23
N VAL A 169 15.72 -7.45 17.76
CA VAL A 169 16.80 -7.66 18.74
C VAL A 169 16.19 -8.26 20.03
N PRO A 170 16.75 -9.37 20.54
CA PRO A 170 16.24 -10.00 21.75
C PRO A 170 16.63 -9.19 22.99
N VAL A 171 15.75 -9.17 23.97
CA VAL A 171 15.92 -8.57 25.29
C VAL A 171 15.44 -9.56 26.34
N GLU A 172 16.18 -9.66 27.44
CA GLU A 172 15.69 -10.35 28.63
C GLU A 172 14.85 -9.39 29.47
N TYR A 173 13.55 -9.68 29.60
CA TYR A 173 12.61 -8.88 30.39
C TYR A 173 11.94 -9.77 31.43
N ASN A 174 12.17 -9.47 32.72
CA ASN A 174 11.67 -10.28 33.85
C ASN A 174 11.98 -11.80 33.74
N GLY A 175 13.17 -12.15 33.25
CA GLY A 175 13.60 -13.54 33.10
C GLY A 175 13.06 -14.29 31.88
N MET A 176 12.36 -13.59 30.96
CA MET A 176 11.92 -14.15 29.67
C MET A 176 12.59 -13.43 28.51
N MET A 177 12.93 -14.17 27.44
CA MET A 177 13.39 -13.57 26.19
C MET A 177 12.20 -13.02 25.40
N MET A 178 12.26 -11.74 25.04
CA MET A 178 11.28 -11.05 24.21
C MET A 178 12.01 -10.29 23.10
N THR A 179 11.38 -10.10 21.94
CA THR A 179 11.88 -9.10 20.99
C THR A 179 11.48 -7.70 21.44
N LEU A 180 12.15 -6.66 20.94
CA LEU A 180 11.70 -5.28 21.17
C LEU A 180 10.28 -5.05 20.64
N ALA A 181 9.86 -5.71 19.54
CA ALA A 181 8.49 -5.66 19.05
C ALA A 181 7.49 -6.23 20.07
N ASP A 182 7.76 -7.42 20.62
CA ASP A 182 6.90 -8.02 21.66
C ASP A 182 6.82 -7.12 22.89
N LEU A 183 7.95 -6.51 23.27
CA LEU A 183 8.03 -5.61 24.42
C LEU A 183 7.21 -4.32 24.20
N GLN A 184 7.20 -3.77 22.99
CA GLN A 184 6.29 -2.67 22.61
C GLN A 184 4.82 -3.08 22.78
N GLY A 185 4.44 -4.24 22.25
CA GLY A 185 3.08 -4.78 22.37
C GLY A 185 2.65 -5.07 23.81
N TYR A 186 3.62 -5.35 24.69
CA TYR A 186 3.41 -5.55 26.12
C TYR A 186 3.25 -4.23 26.89
N HIS A 187 4.08 -3.20 26.62
CA HIS A 187 4.03 -1.92 27.33
C HIS A 187 2.86 -1.03 26.94
N TYR A 188 2.57 -0.95 25.63
CA TYR A 188 1.51 -0.08 25.13
C TYR A 188 0.19 -0.84 25.11
N VAL A 189 -0.54 -0.76 26.22
CA VAL A 189 -1.76 -1.55 26.47
C VAL A 189 -2.83 -1.26 25.41
N ARG A 190 -3.22 -2.30 24.68
CA ARG A 190 -4.31 -2.25 23.70
C ARG A 190 -5.54 -2.94 24.28
N THR A 191 -6.44 -2.17 24.89
CA THR A 191 -7.59 -2.67 25.66
C THR A 191 -8.47 -3.69 24.91
N GLY A 192 -8.64 -3.52 23.59
CA GLY A 192 -9.48 -4.37 22.74
C GLY A 192 -8.72 -5.43 21.94
N THR A 193 -7.40 -5.52 22.04
CA THR A 193 -6.58 -6.46 21.25
C THR A 193 -5.59 -7.21 22.16
N PRO A 194 -6.08 -8.18 22.96
CA PRO A 194 -5.23 -9.03 23.77
C PRO A 194 -4.34 -9.94 22.92
N GLU A 195 -3.26 -10.44 23.53
CA GLU A 195 -2.17 -11.18 22.86
C GLU A 195 -2.67 -12.40 22.07
N TYR A 196 -3.63 -13.16 22.61
CA TYR A 196 -4.13 -14.38 21.98
C TYR A 196 -4.89 -14.16 20.66
N ILE A 197 -5.25 -12.93 20.31
CA ILE A 197 -5.85 -12.61 19.00
C ILE A 197 -4.77 -12.53 17.92
N ARG A 198 -3.51 -12.29 18.30
CA ARG A 198 -2.39 -12.18 17.38
C ARG A 198 -2.16 -13.52 16.68
N MET A 199 -2.21 -13.50 15.36
CA MET A 199 -1.92 -14.67 14.53
C MET A 199 -0.51 -14.52 13.93
N VAL A 200 0.49 -15.17 14.53
CA VAL A 200 1.92 -15.08 14.16
C VAL A 200 2.62 -16.44 14.04
#